data_AF-A0AAP9WAP9-F1
#
_entry.id   AF-A0AAP9WAP9-F1
#
_cell.length_a   1.000
_cell.length_b   1.000
_cell.length_c   1.000
_cell.angle_alpha   90.00
_cell.angle_beta   90.00
_cell.angle_gamma   90.00
#
_symmetry.space_group_name_H-M   'P 1'
#
loop_
_entity.id
_entity.type
_entity.pdbx_description
1 polymer ?
#
loop_
_entity_poly.entity_id
_entity_poly.type
_entity_poly.pdbx_seq_one_letter_code
_entity_poly.pdbx_strand_id
1 'polypeptide(L)' 'MVKTLRLELPDGLNLNEQALQMTLAVKLYEAGQCSLGQAAKVAGVTKRSFIETMGAFGGSIFSGYTTQDYLNDIQNA' A
#
# COMPACT_ATOMS: atom_id res chain seq x y z
N MET A 1 3.48 -17.93 7.79
CA MET A 1 4.91 -17.97 7.43
C MET A 1 5.40 -16.54 7.16
N VAL A 2 6.64 -16.22 7.51
CA VAL A 2 7.28 -14.92 7.22
C VAL A 2 8.30 -15.14 6.11
N LYS A 3 8.43 -14.18 5.19
CA LYS A 3 9.46 -14.17 4.14
C LYS A 3 10.33 -12.92 4.34
N THR A 4 11.65 -13.08 4.18
CA THR A 4 12.62 -11.98 4.27
C THR A 4 13.08 -11.58 2.88
N LEU A 5 13.06 -10.28 2.60
CA LEU A 5 13.58 -9.67 1.37
C LEU A 5 14.91 -8.99 1.67
N ARG A 6 15.94 -9.23 0.85
CA ARG A 6 17.24 -8.55 0.92
C ARG A 6 17.45 -7.79 -0.38
N LEU A 7 17.79 -6.50 -0.28
CA LEU A 7 18.04 -5.61 -1.42
C LEU A 7 19.43 -5.02 -1.28
N GLU A 8 20.14 -4.90 -2.39
CA GLU A 8 21.37 -4.12 -2.49
C GLU A 8 21.01 -2.75 -3.08
N LEU A 9 21.34 -1.69 -2.35
CA LEU A 9 20.98 -0.31 -2.69
C LEU A 9 22.25 0.53 -2.83
N PRO A 10 22.26 1.59 -3.65
CA PRO A 10 23.42 2.47 -3.77
C PRO A 10 23.80 3.12 -2.44
N ASP A 11 25.09 3.16 -2.11
CA ASP A 11 25.61 3.66 -0.81
C ASP A 11 25.26 5.13 -0.52
N GLY A 12 25.09 5.95 -1.56
CA GLY A 12 24.75 7.37 -1.44
C GLY A 12 23.25 7.64 -1.24
N LEU A 13 22.41 6.61 -1.19
CA LEU A 13 20.97 6.78 -1.09
C LEU A 13 20.58 7.14 0.35
N ASN A 14 19.99 8.32 0.54
CA ASN A 14 19.39 8.69 1.81
C ASN A 14 18.10 7.90 2.03
N LEU A 15 18.19 6.84 2.82
CA LEU A 15 17.11 5.90 3.04
C LEU A 15 16.29 6.24 4.29
N ASN A 16 14.98 6.29 4.11
CA ASN A 16 14.03 6.18 5.21
C ASN A 16 13.34 4.82 5.12
N GLU A 17 13.75 3.89 5.99
CA GLU A 17 13.26 2.51 5.98
C GLU A 17 11.74 2.43 6.12
N GLN A 18 11.15 3.24 7.00
CA GLN A 18 9.70 3.27 7.21
C GLN A 18 8.94 3.73 5.95
N ALA A 19 9.45 4.76 5.28
CA ALA A 19 8.87 5.24 4.03
C ALA A 19 8.97 4.19 2.92
N LEU A 20 10.08 3.45 2.86
CA LEU A 20 10.27 2.36 1.90
C LEU A 20 9.33 1.18 2.17
N GLN A 21 9.20 0.76 3.43
CA GLN A 21 8.27 -0.30 3.83
C GLN A 21 6.81 0.09 3.52
N MET A 22 6.43 1.33 3.79
CA MET A 22 5.11 1.85 3.46
C MET A 22 4.86 1.86 1.95
N THR A 23 5.83 2.35 1.16
CA THR A 23 5.74 2.36 -0.31
C THR A 23 5.55 0.95 -0.86
N LEU A 24 6.33 -0.02 -0.38
CA LEU A 24 6.21 -1.41 -0.80
C LEU A 24 4.86 -2.00 -0.42
N ALA A 25 4.39 -1.74 0.82
CA ALA A 25 3.09 -2.21 1.29
C ALA A 25 1.94 -1.66 0.44
N VAL A 26 1.95 -0.37 0.11
CA VAL A 26 0.96 0.25 -0.78
C VAL A 26 0.95 -0.45 -2.13
N LYS A 27 2.11 -0.63 -2.77
CA LYS A 27 2.17 -1.25 -4.11
C LYS A 27 1.73 -2.71 -4.11
N LEU A 28 2.04 -3.47 -3.06
CA LEU A 28 1.56 -4.85 -2.92
C LEU A 28 0.05 -4.92 -2.70
N TYR A 29 -0.53 -3.97 -1.97
CA TYR A 29 -1.98 -3.87 -1.77
C TYR A 29 -2.68 -3.52 -3.09
N GLU A 30 -2.21 -2.50 -3.80
CA GLU A 30 -2.78 -2.07 -5.08
C GLU A 30 -2.73 -3.15 -6.16
N ALA A 31 -1.66 -3.95 -6.17
CA ALA A 31 -1.51 -5.08 -7.08
C ALA A 31 -2.33 -6.32 -6.66
N GLY A 32 -3.14 -6.24 -5.60
CA GLY A 32 -3.93 -7.34 -5.05
C GLY A 32 -3.09 -8.49 -4.46
N GLN A 33 -1.77 -8.31 -4.32
CA GLN A 33 -0.84 -9.33 -3.81
C GLN A 33 -0.89 -9.45 -2.28
N CYS A 34 -1.29 -8.37 -1.61
CA CYS A 34 -1.53 -8.34 -0.18
C CYS A 34 -2.94 -7.84 0.11
N SER A 35 -3.65 -8.53 1.01
CA SER A 35 -4.81 -7.91 1.67
C SER A 35 -4.37 -6.69 2.48
N LEU A 36 -5.32 -5.81 2.79
CA LEU A 36 -5.08 -4.63 3.65
C LEU A 36 -4.34 -4.99 4.95
N GLY A 37 -4.72 -6.10 5.59
CA GLY A 37 -4.09 -6.57 6.83
C GLY A 37 -2.66 -7.04 6.64
N GLN A 38 -2.36 -7.71 5.54
CA GLN A 38 -1.01 -8.12 5.21
C GLN A 38 -0.14 -6.92 4.84
N ALA A 39 -0.66 -5.96 4.07
CA ALA A 39 0.05 -4.75 3.71
C ALA A 39 0.37 -3.89 4.94
N ALA A 40 -0.59 -3.70 5.86
CA ALA A 40 -0.34 -3.02 7.13
C ALA A 40 0.79 -3.69 7.94
N LYS A 41 0.85 -5.02 7.93
CA LYS A 41 1.93 -5.78 8.58
C LYS A 41 3.27 -5.58 7.88
N VAL A 42 3.31 -5.49 6.55
CA VAL A 42 4.53 -5.16 5.78
C VAL A 42 5.02 -3.75 6.11
N ALA A 43 4.11 -2.79 6.27
CA ALA A 43 4.42 -1.41 6.65
C ALA A 43 4.72 -1.22 8.15
N GLY A 44 4.64 -2.26 8.97
CA GLY A 44 4.90 -2.17 10.42
C GLY A 44 3.87 -1.33 11.21
N VAL A 45 2.66 -1.13 10.67
CA VAL A 45 1.61 -0.29 11.28
C VAL A 45 0.31 -1.05 11.51
N THR A 46 -0.63 -0.42 12.23
CA THR A 46 -2.00 -0.95 12.35
C THR A 46 -2.76 -0.81 11.02
N LYS A 47 -3.80 -1.62 10.81
CA LYS A 47 -4.67 -1.53 9.61
C LYS A 47 -5.27 -0.12 9.44
N ARG A 48 -5.67 0.51 10.55
CA ARG A 48 -6.22 1.87 10.56
C ARG A 48 -5.18 2.87 10.09
N SER A 49 -3.99 2.84 10.70
CA SER A 49 -2.90 3.74 10.32
C SER A 49 -2.48 3.56 8.87
N PHE A 50 -2.48 2.32 8.36
CA PHE A 50 -2.21 2.04 6.95
C PHE A 50 -3.24 2.71 6.02
N ILE A 51 -4.54 2.57 6.31
CA ILE A 51 -5.63 3.24 5.57
C ILE A 51 -5.45 4.76 5.57
N GLU A 52 -5.18 5.34 6.73
CA GLU A 52 -5.08 6.79 6.91
C GLU A 52 -3.86 7.39 6.20
N THR A 53 -2.77 6.63 6.07
CA THR A 53 -1.48 7.15 5.60
C THR A 53 -1.11 6.72 4.20
N MET A 54 -1.69 5.63 3.64
CA MET A 54 -1.33 5.13 2.31
C MET A 54 -1.50 6.15 1.18
N GLY A 55 -2.42 7.11 1.34
CA GLY A 55 -2.63 8.19 0.37
C GLY A 55 -1.39 9.06 0.17
N ALA A 56 -0.61 9.29 1.24
CA ALA A 56 0.64 10.04 1.17
C ALA A 56 1.74 9.31 0.39
N PHE A 57 1.58 8.01 0.16
CA PHE A 57 2.48 7.15 -0.61
C PHE A 57 1.92 6.81 -2.00
N GLY A 58 0.92 7.56 -2.46
CA GLY A 58 0.30 7.40 -3.77
C GLY A 58 -0.63 6.19 -3.86
N GLY A 59 -1.11 5.68 -2.72
CA GLY A 59 -2.07 4.59 -2.64
C GLY A 59 -3.52 5.05 -2.58
N SER A 60 -4.45 4.18 -2.95
CA SER A 60 -5.90 4.38 -2.75
C SER A 60 -6.51 3.23 -1.98
N ILE A 61 -7.43 3.54 -1.06
CA ILE A 61 -8.26 2.56 -0.33
C ILE A 61 -9.24 1.84 -1.26
N PHE A 62 -9.51 2.43 -2.42
CA PHE A 62 -10.36 1.89 -3.47
C PHE A 62 -9.51 1.19 -4.53
N SER A 63 -8.37 0.60 -4.16
CA SER A 63 -7.52 -0.13 -5.08
C SER A 63 -8.33 -1.27 -5.74
N GLY A 64 -8.53 -1.17 -7.06
CA GLY A 64 -9.37 -2.10 -7.84
C GLY A 64 -10.77 -1.58 -8.17
N TYR A 65 -11.18 -0.42 -7.65
CA TYR A 65 -12.42 0.25 -8.05
C TYR A 65 -12.20 0.91 -9.41
N THR A 66 -12.93 0.44 -10.41
CA THR A 66 -12.80 0.93 -11.78
C THR A 66 -13.58 2.23 -11.94
N THR A 67 -13.25 3.00 -12.98
CA THR A 67 -14.08 4.15 -13.39
C THR A 67 -15.54 3.74 -13.60
N GLN A 68 -15.79 2.52 -14.09
CA GLN A 68 -17.15 2.02 -14.28
C GLN A 68 -17.88 1.79 -12.96
N ASP A 69 -17.20 1.24 -11.95
CA ASP A 69 -17.78 1.06 -10.61
C ASP A 69 -18.18 2.41 -9.99
N TYR A 70 -17.31 3.43 -10.13
CA TYR A 70 -17.64 4.79 -9.71
C TYR A 70 -18.85 5.38 -10.44
N LEU A 71 -18.93 5.22 -11.75
CA LEU A 71 -20.06 5.71 -12.54
C LEU A 71 -21.37 5.01 -12.17
N ASN A 72 -21.31 3.70 -11.92
CA ASN A 72 -22.47 2.92 -11.48
C ASN A 72 -22.99 3.41 -10.12
N ASP A 73 -22.12 3.68 -9.16
CA ASP A 73 -22.54 4.20 -7.85
C ASP A 73 -23.21 5.58 -7.97
N ILE A 74 -22.64 6.49 -8.77
CA ILE A 74 -23.21 7.83 -9.00
C ILE A 74 -24.60 7.73 -9.64
N GLN A 75 -24.82 6.79 -10.55
CA GLN A 75 -26.12 6.60 -11.21
C GLN A 75 -27.22 6.08 -10.26
N ASN A 76 -26.84 5.43 -9.16
CA ASN A 76 -27.77 4.79 -8.22
C ASN A 76 -27.86 5.52 -6.85
N ALA A 77 -27.32 6.75 -6.75
CA ALA A 77 -27.26 7.55 -5.53
C ALA A 77 -28.47 8.50 -5.35
#